data_AF-A0A2J6XVF4-F1
#
_entry.id   AF-A0A2J6XVF4-F1
#
_cell.length_a   1.000
_cell.length_b   1.000
_cell.length_c   1.000
_cell.angle_alpha   90.00
_cell.angle_beta   90.00
_cell.angle_gamma   90.00
#
_symmetry.space_group_name_H-M   'P 1'
#
loop_
_entity.id
_entity.type
_entity.pdbx_description
1 polymer ?
#
loop_
_entity_poly.entity_id
_entity_poly.type
_entity_poly.pdbx_seq_one_letter_code
_entity_poly.pdbx_strand_id
1 'polypeptide(L)' 'MSKLPILKSKDVVKALERLGFVIIRSKGSHLQLKRGNILVTVPIHTFLLDKNSINFKF' A
#
# COMPACT_ATOMS: atom_id res chain seq x y z
N MET A 1 10.00 2.01 25.40
CA MET A 1 9.37 1.22 24.32
C MET A 1 9.97 1.65 23.00
N SER A 2 10.63 0.72 22.29
CA SER A 2 11.25 1.00 20.99
C SER A 2 10.18 1.44 20.01
N LYS A 3 10.19 2.72 19.62
CA LYS A 3 9.24 3.28 18.66
C LYS A 3 9.56 2.65 17.31
N LEU A 4 8.75 1.68 16.89
CA LEU A 4 8.86 1.11 15.54
C LEU A 4 8.83 2.28 14.54
N PRO A 5 9.72 2.27 13.53
CA PRO A 5 9.73 3.33 12.55
C PRO A 5 8.34 3.42 11.92
N ILE A 6 7.72 4.59 12.02
CA ILE A 6 6.44 4.88 11.37
C ILE A 6 6.76 4.99 9.87
N LEU A 7 6.77 3.84 9.20
CA LEU A 7 7.04 3.76 7.77
C LEU A 7 5.74 4.14 7.04
N LYS A 8 5.78 5.23 6.27
CA LYS A 8 4.61 5.62 5.47
C LYS A 8 4.38 4.54 4.42
N SER A 9 3.15 4.06 4.31
CA SER A 9 2.77 3.02 3.35
C SER A 9 3.17 3.38 1.91
N LYS A 10 3.12 4.68 1.56
CA LYS A 10 3.58 5.18 0.26
C LYS A 10 5.07 4.92 0.00
N ASP A 11 5.91 5.02 1.01
CA ASP A 11 7.35 4.82 0.86
C ASP A 11 7.67 3.33 0.69
N VAL A 12 6.92 2.46 1.37
CA VAL A 12 6.99 1.00 1.17
C VAL A 12 6.59 0.61 -0.25
N VAL A 13 5.45 1.13 -0.73
CA VAL A 13 4.97 0.86 -2.09
C VAL A 13 5.99 1.31 -3.12
N LYS A 14 6.52 2.54 -3.01
CA LYS A 14 7.57 3.04 -3.93
C LYS A 14 8.85 2.21 -3.91
N ALA A 15 9.27 1.75 -2.73
CA ALA A 15 10.43 0.88 -2.61
C ALA A 15 10.18 -0.46 -3.31
N LEU A 16 9.00 -1.05 -3.14
CA LEU A 16 8.61 -2.29 -3.82
C LEU A 16 8.50 -2.09 -5.34
N GLU A 17 7.92 -1.00 -5.82
CA GLU A 17 7.88 -0.66 -7.24
C GLU A 17 9.29 -0.54 -7.85
N ARG A 18 10.22 0.13 -7.15
CA ARG A 18 11.64 0.20 -7.55
C ARG A 18 12.32 -1.16 -7.57
N LEU A 19 11.90 -2.08 -6.71
CA LEU A 19 12.35 -3.47 -6.71
C LEU A 19 11.64 -4.33 -7.76
N GLY A 20 10.82 -3.75 -8.65
CA GLY A 20 10.14 -4.46 -9.73
C GLY A 20 8.86 -5.18 -9.30
N PHE A 21 8.29 -4.83 -8.15
CA PHE A 21 6.94 -5.27 -7.80
C PHE A 21 5.91 -4.39 -8.51
N VAL A 22 4.85 -5.01 -9.01
CA VAL A 22 3.72 -4.32 -9.62
C VAL A 22 2.49 -4.48 -8.75
N ILE A 23 1.69 -3.43 -8.57
CA ILE A 23 0.43 -3.56 -7.83
C ILE A 23 -0.57 -4.33 -8.68
N ILE A 24 -1.16 -5.36 -8.09
CA ILE A 24 -2.08 -6.29 -8.76
C ILE A 24 -3.50 -6.17 -8.25
N ARG A 25 -3.69 -5.67 -7.02
CA ARG A 25 -5.00 -5.53 -6.38
C ARG A 25 -4.94 -4.52 -5.25
N SER A 26 -6.00 -3.74 -5.08
CA SER A 26 -6.26 -3.04 -3.83
C SER A 26 -7.64 -3.43 -3.32
N LYS A 27 -7.75 -3.71 -2.01
CA LYS A 27 -9.03 -3.98 -1.35
C LYS A 27 -9.05 -3.23 -0.02
N GLY A 28 -9.82 -2.14 0.02
CA GLY A 28 -9.90 -1.28 1.21
C GLY A 28 -8.53 -0.73 1.59
N SER A 29 -8.15 -0.91 2.85
CA SER A 29 -6.86 -0.47 3.41
C SER A 29 -5.68 -1.42 3.12
N HIS A 30 -5.79 -2.30 2.13
CA HIS A 30 -4.72 -3.23 1.76
C HIS A 30 -4.42 -3.15 0.27
N LEU A 31 -3.12 -3.12 -0.04
CA LEU A 31 -2.62 -3.08 -1.40
C LEU A 31 -1.70 -4.28 -1.61
N GLN A 32 -1.97 -5.05 -2.66
CA GLN A 32 -1.19 -6.25 -3.01
C GLN A 32 -0.30 -5.92 -4.20
N LEU A 33 0.99 -6.20 -4.03
CA LEU A 33 1.98 -6.14 -5.10
C LEU A 33 2.55 -7.52 -5.38
N LYS A 34 2.97 -7.74 -6.63
CA LYS A 34 3.52 -9.01 -7.10
C LYS A 34 4.81 -8.77 -7.87
N ARG A 35 5.79 -9.68 -7.70
CA ARG A 35 6.98 -9.80 -8.56
C ARG A 35 7.23 -11.27 -8.83
N GLY A 36 7.05 -11.72 -10.08
CA GLY A 36 7.15 -13.13 -10.42
C GLY A 36 6.20 -13.97 -9.56
N ASN A 37 6.75 -14.87 -8.76
CA ASN A 37 5.97 -15.74 -7.86
C ASN A 37 5.83 -15.17 -6.43
N ILE A 38 6.34 -13.97 -6.16
CA ILE A 38 6.28 -13.33 -4.84
C ILE A 38 5.08 -12.38 -4.79
N LEU A 39 4.26 -12.49 -3.74
CA LEU A 39 3.15 -11.59 -3.47
C LEU A 39 3.33 -10.93 -2.10
N VAL A 40 3.18 -9.62 -2.04
CA VAL A 40 3.35 -8.80 -0.85
C VAL A 40 2.08 -7.99 -0.62
N THR A 41 1.53 -8.05 0.59
CA THR A 41 0.40 -7.20 0.99
C THR A 41 0.92 -6.06 1.87
N VAL A 42 0.73 -4.83 1.43
CA VAL A 42 1.08 -3.61 2.16
C VAL A 42 -0.20 -3.04 2.78
N PRO A 43 -0.28 -2.88 4.11
CA PRO A 43 -1.37 -2.16 4.75
C PRO A 43 -1.25 -0.66 4.42
N ILE A 44 -2.22 -0.14 3.69
CA ILE A 44 -2.41 1.27 3.41
C ILE A 44 -3.45 1.82 4.39
N HIS A 45 -3.00 2.22 5.59
CA HIS A 45 -3.85 3.00 6.49
C HIS A 45 -4.04 4.40 5.91
N THR A 46 -5.08 4.58 5.08
CA THR A 46 -5.54 5.90 4.64
C THR A 46 -6.18 6.60 5.84
N PHE A 47 -5.37 7.16 6.73
CA PHE A 47 -5.91 8.14 7.67
C PHE A 47 -6.07 9.45 6.89
N LEU A 48 -7.32 9.74 6.53
CA LEU A 48 -8.03 11.03 6.53
C LEU A 48 -9.28 10.87 5.66
N LEU A 49 -10.41 10.53 6.30
CA LEU A 49 -11.72 10.85 5.73
C LEU A 49 -11.98 12.33 6.05
N ASP A 50 -11.74 13.21 5.08
CA ASP A 50 -12.53 14.43 4.97
C ASP A 50 -13.65 14.19 3.95
N LYS A 51 -14.83 14.68 4.30
CA LYS A 51 -16.14 14.26 3.75
C LYS A 51 -16.25 14.56 2.25
N ASN A 52 -16.80 13.61 1.50
CA ASN A 52 -17.14 13.64 0.06
C ASN A 52 -16.03 13.20 -0.90
N SER A 53 -16.35 12.14 -1.68
CA SER A 53 -15.53 11.59 -2.77
C SER A 53 -14.39 10.69 -2.22
N ILE A 54 -14.21 9.45 -2.66
CA ILE A 54 -13.97 9.07 -4.05
C ILE A 54 -14.32 7.59 -4.21
N ASN A 55 -15.09 7.29 -5.26
CA ASN A 55 -15.18 6.01 -5.92
C ASN A 55 -13.76 5.56 -6.34
N PHE A 56 -13.12 4.67 -5.60
CA PHE A 56 -11.94 3.97 -6.10
C PHE A 56 -12.37 2.66 -6.74
N LYS A 57 -12.77 2.80 -8.00
CA LYS A 57 -12.89 1.72 -8.98
C LYS A 57 -11.48 1.46 -9.54
N PHE A 58 -10.97 0.25 -9.34
CA PHE A 58 -9.98 -0.43 -10.19
C PHE A 58 -10.35 -1.90 -10.21
#